data_AF-A0A9Q3HYK4-F1
#
_entry.id   AF-A0A9Q3HYK4-F1
#
_cell.length_a   1.000
_cell.length_b   1.000
_cell.length_c   1.000
_cell.angle_alpha   90.00
_cell.angle_beta   90.00
_cell.angle_gamma   90.00
#
_symmetry.space_group_name_H-M   'P 1'
#
loop_
_entity.id
_entity.type
_entity.pdbx_description
1 polymer ?
#
loop_
_entity_poly.entity_id
_entity_poly.type
_entity_poly.pdbx_seq_one_letter_code
_entity_poly.pdbx_strand_id
1 'polypeptide(L)'
;MKTKPNRGKVFTAGNSCITKVVVGNKPNKILLDPGAFCSFVGKSFQTNCVPNFEDQLLPIDGIKFNSASNQMKALEMFETSVIFSNINGNIKITVEFVVIEKFSSTHFILENYYLIIYGIDFHNNKDRYFTIVDNKCQKISFFPFKREITVSKVSPFNLELEKFKSEQLKEAYISLHLSDKQENELSALLYDNKEAFALDKEPVGEIIGHEVDIILDIERPYTPLLRCQPVTQNQTTSMTAKIP
;
A
#
# COMPACT_ATOMS: atom_id res chain seq x y z
N MET A 1 17.37 15.67 -31.95
CA MET A 1 16.84 14.63 -31.05
C MET A 1 17.07 13.26 -31.68
N LYS A 2 17.92 12.39 -31.11
CA LYS A 2 18.22 11.07 -31.68
C LYS A 2 17.10 10.08 -31.32
N THR A 3 16.17 9.85 -32.25
CA THR A 3 15.07 8.90 -32.13
C THR A 3 15.48 7.45 -32.35
N LYS A 4 16.66 7.21 -32.95
CA LYS A 4 17.19 5.88 -33.22
C LYS A 4 18.32 5.58 -32.23
N PRO A 5 18.27 4.48 -31.46
CA PRO A 5 19.39 4.06 -30.63
C PRO A 5 20.61 3.80 -31.51
N ASN A 6 21.81 4.08 -30.98
CA ASN A 6 23.05 3.83 -31.70
C ASN A 6 23.13 2.35 -32.14
N ARG A 7 23.83 2.07 -33.25
CA ARG A 7 24.01 0.70 -33.75
C ARG A 7 24.48 -0.22 -32.62
N GLY A 8 23.83 -1.38 -32.49
CA GLY A 8 24.11 -2.33 -31.41
C GLY A 8 23.53 -1.97 -30.04
N LYS A 9 22.90 -0.81 -29.84
CA LYS A 9 22.28 -0.39 -28.56
C LYS A 9 20.75 -0.44 -28.57
N VAL A 10 20.14 -1.18 -29.50
CA VAL A 10 18.68 -1.32 -29.58
C VAL A 10 18.13 -2.02 -28.34
N PHE A 11 18.87 -2.98 -27.78
CA PHE A 11 18.47 -3.74 -26.59
C PHE A 11 18.30 -2.89 -25.33
N THR A 12 18.91 -1.70 -25.25
CA THR A 12 18.77 -0.79 -24.10
C THR A 12 17.53 0.10 -24.20
N ALA A 13 16.81 0.09 -25.33
CA ALA A 13 15.64 0.91 -25.57
C ALA A 13 14.31 0.16 -25.34
N GLY A 14 14.37 -1.15 -25.07
CA GLY A 14 13.19 -1.96 -24.80
C GLY A 14 12.63 -1.70 -23.40
N ASN A 15 11.35 -1.34 -23.32
CA ASN A 15 10.60 -1.26 -22.06
C ASN A 15 9.70 -2.49 -21.91
N SER A 16 9.30 -2.81 -20.68
CA SER A 16 8.34 -3.90 -20.43
C SER A 16 6.90 -3.48 -20.75
N CYS A 17 6.01 -4.45 -20.98
CA CYS A 17 4.55 -4.25 -21.13
C CYS A 17 3.82 -4.41 -19.79
N ILE A 18 4.47 -4.10 -18.67
CA ILE A 18 3.91 -4.33 -17.34
C ILE A 18 3.05 -3.13 -16.94
N THR A 19 1.87 -3.38 -16.38
CA THR A 19 0.97 -2.35 -15.85
C THR A 19 0.39 -2.75 -14.48
N LYS A 20 -0.19 -1.79 -13.76
CA LYS A 20 -0.90 -2.03 -12.49
C LYS A 20 -2.34 -2.43 -12.78
N VAL A 21 -2.81 -3.43 -12.06
CA VAL A 21 -4.21 -3.89 -12.07
C VAL A 21 -4.65 -4.21 -10.66
N VAL A 22 -5.95 -4.23 -10.42
CA VAL A 22 -6.52 -4.74 -9.17
C VAL A 22 -7.07 -6.13 -9.43
N VAL A 23 -6.62 -7.11 -8.65
CA VAL A 23 -7.06 -8.51 -8.69
C VAL A 23 -7.35 -8.94 -7.25
N GLY A 24 -8.52 -9.52 -6.99
CA GLY A 24 -8.93 -9.93 -5.64
C GLY A 24 -8.93 -8.78 -4.62
N ASN A 25 -9.36 -7.58 -5.04
CA ASN A 25 -9.32 -6.34 -4.26
C ASN A 25 -7.92 -5.87 -3.82
N LYS A 26 -6.84 -6.43 -4.38
CA LYS A 26 -5.46 -6.01 -4.12
C LYS A 26 -4.79 -5.46 -5.38
N PRO A 27 -3.98 -4.39 -5.26
CA PRO A 27 -3.18 -3.87 -6.37
C PRO A 27 -2.05 -4.85 -6.69
N ASN A 28 -2.03 -5.29 -7.94
CA ASN A 28 -1.12 -6.26 -8.50
C ASN A 28 -0.54 -5.75 -9.82
N LYS A 29 0.40 -6.51 -10.37
CA LYS A 29 1.02 -6.18 -11.65
C LYS A 29 0.72 -7.26 -12.68
N ILE A 30 0.46 -6.84 -13.91
CA ILE A 30 0.22 -7.74 -15.03
C ILE A 30 1.12 -7.38 -16.20
N LEU A 31 1.70 -8.38 -16.85
CA LEU A 31 2.41 -8.27 -18.10
C LEU A 31 1.42 -8.54 -19.23
N LEU A 32 1.29 -7.59 -20.15
CA LEU A 32 0.54 -7.79 -21.39
C LEU A 32 1.49 -8.41 -22.43
N ASP A 33 1.35 -9.72 -22.67
CA ASP A 33 2.28 -10.48 -23.51
C ASP A 33 1.58 -11.07 -24.74
N PRO A 34 1.70 -10.41 -25.92
CA PRO A 34 1.15 -10.95 -27.17
C PRO A 34 1.88 -12.21 -27.65
N GLY A 35 3.03 -12.56 -27.07
CA GLY A 35 3.75 -13.80 -27.37
C GLY A 35 3.31 -14.99 -26.51
N ALA A 36 2.48 -14.77 -25.49
CA ALA A 36 2.01 -15.86 -24.62
C ALA A 36 0.87 -16.63 -25.29
N PHE A 37 0.93 -17.95 -25.19
CA PHE A 37 -0.13 -18.85 -25.68
C PHE A 37 -1.32 -18.95 -24.72
N CYS A 38 -1.09 -18.74 -23.43
CA CYS A 38 -2.10 -18.82 -22.37
C CYS A 38 -1.83 -17.77 -21.31
N SER A 39 -2.86 -17.35 -20.59
CA SER A 39 -2.72 -16.47 -19.43
C SER A 39 -2.36 -17.32 -18.22
N PHE A 40 -1.33 -16.93 -17.46
CA PHE A 40 -0.86 -17.75 -16.34
C PHE A 40 -0.28 -16.94 -15.18
N VAL A 41 -0.19 -17.61 -14.03
CA VAL A 41 0.31 -17.06 -12.76
C VAL A 41 1.07 -18.14 -11.98
N GLY A 42 2.09 -17.73 -11.22
CA GLY A 42 2.78 -18.63 -10.29
C GLY A 42 1.97 -18.87 -9.02
N LYS A 43 1.91 -20.12 -8.56
CA LYS A 43 1.16 -20.52 -7.35
C LYS A 43 1.50 -19.64 -6.14
N SER A 44 2.78 -19.43 -5.87
CA SER A 44 3.24 -18.61 -4.73
C SER A 44 2.75 -17.17 -4.79
N PHE A 45 2.70 -16.58 -5.98
CA PHE A 45 2.21 -15.22 -6.17
C PHE A 45 0.69 -15.16 -6.05
N GLN A 46 -0.01 -16.13 -6.62
CA GLN A 46 -1.47 -16.22 -6.54
C GLN A 46 -1.97 -16.36 -5.11
N THR A 47 -1.38 -17.25 -4.29
CA THR A 47 -1.77 -17.44 -2.88
C THR A 47 -1.72 -16.14 -2.08
N ASN A 48 -0.76 -15.26 -2.39
CA ASN A 48 -0.65 -13.95 -1.74
C ASN A 48 -1.74 -12.96 -2.22
N CYS A 49 -2.07 -13.02 -3.51
CA CYS A 49 -3.02 -12.11 -4.14
C CYS A 49 -4.47 -12.43 -3.75
N VAL A 50 -4.86 -13.70 -3.86
CA VAL A 50 -6.23 -14.18 -3.63
C VAL A 50 -6.18 -15.32 -2.63
N PRO A 51 -6.34 -15.05 -1.31
CA PRO A 51 -6.48 -16.12 -0.34
C PRO A 51 -7.77 -16.91 -0.60
N ASN A 52 -7.73 -18.23 -0.47
CA ASN A 52 -8.84 -19.17 -0.75
C ASN A 52 -9.24 -19.31 -2.24
N PHE A 53 -8.30 -19.11 -3.17
CA PHE A 53 -8.54 -19.41 -4.59
C PHE A 53 -8.84 -20.90 -4.85
N GLU A 54 -8.50 -21.79 -3.91
CA GLU A 54 -8.63 -23.24 -4.05
C GLU A 54 -10.09 -23.68 -4.27
N ASP A 55 -11.05 -22.93 -3.74
CA ASP A 55 -12.48 -23.21 -3.89
C ASP A 55 -13.03 -22.80 -5.28
N GLN A 56 -12.24 -22.06 -6.07
CA GLN A 56 -12.61 -21.54 -7.41
C GLN A 56 -11.78 -22.21 -8.52
N LEU A 57 -11.10 -23.31 -8.19
CA LEU A 57 -10.25 -24.02 -9.12
C LEU A 57 -11.07 -24.88 -10.08
N LEU A 58 -10.75 -24.75 -11.36
CA LEU A 58 -11.28 -25.59 -12.42
C LEU A 58 -10.20 -26.58 -12.87
N PRO A 59 -10.54 -27.86 -13.07
CA PRO A 59 -9.58 -28.87 -13.51
C PRO A 59 -9.08 -28.55 -14.92
N ILE A 60 -7.77 -28.73 -15.14
CA ILE A 60 -7.15 -28.64 -16.47
C ILE A 60 -6.89 -30.05 -16.98
N ASP A 61 -7.58 -30.44 -18.05
CA ASP A 61 -7.35 -31.72 -18.71
C ASP A 61 -6.37 -31.58 -19.89
N GLY A 62 -5.26 -32.34 -19.83
CA GLY A 62 -4.50 -32.76 -21.01
C GLY A 62 -3.57 -31.75 -21.67
N ILE A 63 -3.38 -30.53 -21.14
CA ILE A 63 -2.54 -29.50 -21.77
C ILE A 63 -1.12 -29.50 -21.19
N LYS A 64 -0.12 -29.67 -22.07
CA LYS A 64 1.31 -29.52 -21.72
C LYS A 64 1.77 -28.11 -22.05
N PHE A 65 2.19 -27.36 -21.03
CA PHE A 65 2.73 -26.01 -21.22
C PHE A 65 4.27 -26.06 -21.31
N ASN A 66 4.81 -25.46 -22.36
CA ASN A 66 6.24 -25.32 -22.54
C ASN A 66 6.61 -23.83 -22.46
N SER A 67 7.52 -23.49 -21.56
CA SER A 67 8.24 -22.22 -21.64
C SER A 67 9.46 -22.38 -22.54
N ALA A 68 10.01 -21.28 -23.04
CA ALA A 68 11.20 -21.24 -23.91
C ALA A 68 12.42 -22.03 -23.39
N SER A 69 12.44 -22.40 -22.10
CA SER A 69 13.55 -23.13 -21.48
C SER A 69 13.17 -24.36 -20.65
N ASN A 70 11.89 -24.60 -20.30
CA ASN A 70 11.49 -25.74 -19.46
C ASN A 70 10.01 -26.12 -19.62
N GLN A 71 9.70 -27.41 -19.40
CA GLN A 71 8.32 -27.87 -19.23
C GLN A 71 7.74 -27.27 -17.94
N MET A 72 6.57 -26.62 -18.07
CA MET A 72 5.85 -26.04 -16.96
C MET A 72 4.72 -26.99 -16.56
N LYS A 73 4.67 -27.32 -15.27
CA LYS A 73 3.58 -28.10 -14.71
C LYS A 73 2.44 -27.18 -14.32
N ALA A 74 1.38 -27.19 -15.13
CA ALA A 74 0.10 -26.59 -14.77
C ALA A 74 -0.57 -27.44 -13.69
N LEU A 75 -1.16 -26.77 -12.72
CA LEU A 75 -1.90 -27.40 -11.63
C LEU A 75 -3.39 -27.34 -11.95
N GLU A 76 -3.96 -26.13 -11.94
CA GLU A 76 -5.38 -25.87 -12.15
C GLU A 76 -5.58 -24.53 -12.85
N MET A 77 -6.82 -24.27 -13.27
CA MET A 77 -7.27 -23.02 -13.84
C MET A 77 -8.03 -22.21 -12.79
N PHE A 78 -7.84 -20.90 -12.80
CA PHE A 78 -8.47 -19.96 -11.89
C PHE A 78 -9.05 -18.79 -12.68
N GLU A 79 -10.37 -18.64 -12.64
CA GLU A 79 -11.07 -17.51 -13.24
C GLU A 79 -11.09 -16.33 -12.27
N THR A 80 -10.71 -15.14 -12.73
CA THR A 80 -10.78 -13.94 -11.88
C THR A 80 -11.04 -12.67 -12.68
N SER A 81 -11.55 -11.67 -11.97
CA SER A 81 -11.72 -10.34 -12.53
C SER A 81 -10.45 -9.52 -12.36
N VAL A 82 -9.90 -9.05 -13.48
CA VAL A 82 -8.80 -8.10 -13.53
C VAL A 82 -9.36 -6.71 -13.79
N ILE A 83 -9.09 -5.77 -12.88
CA ILE A 83 -9.56 -4.40 -12.98
C ILE A 83 -8.39 -3.48 -13.35
N PHE A 84 -8.48 -2.82 -14.50
CA PHE A 84 -7.60 -1.73 -14.87
C PHE A 84 -8.15 -0.44 -14.27
N SER A 85 -7.53 0.00 -13.18
CA SER A 85 -7.88 1.27 -12.55
C SER A 85 -7.30 2.43 -13.34
N ASN A 86 -8.15 3.37 -13.74
CA ASN A 86 -7.77 4.61 -14.38
C ASN A 86 -8.53 5.81 -13.80
N ILE A 87 -8.00 7.01 -14.04
CA ILE A 87 -8.54 8.30 -13.56
C ILE A 87 -9.98 8.52 -14.07
N ASN A 88 -10.32 7.98 -15.24
CA ASN A 88 -11.60 8.21 -15.92
C ASN A 88 -12.56 7.00 -15.83
N GLY A 89 -12.26 6.03 -14.96
CA GLY A 89 -13.09 4.84 -14.77
C GLY A 89 -12.29 3.56 -14.65
N ASN A 90 -12.93 2.56 -14.03
CA ASN A 90 -12.36 1.23 -13.88
C ASN A 90 -12.87 0.33 -15.00
N ILE A 91 -11.95 -0.29 -15.74
CA ILE A 91 -12.30 -1.30 -16.74
C ILE A 91 -12.09 -2.66 -16.10
N LYS A 92 -13.17 -3.44 -15.99
CA LYS A 92 -13.15 -4.79 -15.42
C LYS A 92 -13.21 -5.81 -16.56
N ILE A 93 -12.21 -6.69 -16.63
CA ILE A 93 -12.19 -7.83 -17.54
C ILE A 93 -12.19 -9.12 -16.73
N THR A 94 -12.88 -10.14 -17.23
CA THR A 94 -12.82 -11.49 -16.64
C THR A 94 -11.82 -12.32 -17.44
N VAL A 95 -10.90 -12.98 -16.73
CA VAL A 95 -9.77 -13.69 -17.30
C VAL A 95 -9.56 -15.01 -16.57
N GLU A 96 -9.36 -16.07 -17.35
CA GLU A 96 -8.93 -17.37 -16.86
C GLU A 96 -7.41 -17.44 -16.83
N PHE A 97 -6.84 -17.78 -15.67
CA PHE A 97 -5.40 -17.95 -15.49
C PHE A 97 -5.08 -19.40 -15.18
N VAL A 98 -4.08 -19.94 -15.87
CA VAL A 98 -3.45 -21.21 -15.54
C VAL A 98 -2.47 -21.01 -14.38
N VAL A 99 -2.62 -21.80 -13.32
CA VAL A 99 -1.73 -21.78 -12.16
C VAL A 99 -0.55 -22.71 -12.40
N ILE A 100 0.66 -22.16 -12.30
CA ILE A 100 1.90 -22.90 -12.52
C ILE A 100 2.63 -23.13 -11.19
N GLU A 101 3.02 -24.38 -10.93
CA GLU A 101 3.61 -24.81 -9.66
C GLU A 101 4.94 -24.10 -9.35
N LYS A 102 5.85 -24.05 -10.32
CA LYS A 102 7.22 -23.54 -10.16
C LYS A 102 7.47 -22.33 -11.05
N PHE A 103 6.83 -21.21 -10.72
CA PHE A 103 7.02 -19.96 -11.44
C PHE A 103 7.31 -18.81 -10.46
N SER A 104 8.48 -18.18 -10.62
CA SER A 104 9.02 -17.16 -9.70
C SER A 104 8.64 -15.72 -10.07
N SER A 105 7.70 -15.53 -10.99
CA SER A 105 7.27 -14.19 -11.39
C SER A 105 6.47 -13.49 -10.28
N THR A 106 6.67 -12.17 -10.17
CA THR A 106 5.90 -11.30 -9.28
C THR A 106 4.75 -10.56 -10.00
N HIS A 107 4.27 -11.12 -11.11
CA HIS A 107 3.32 -10.50 -12.03
C HIS A 107 2.42 -11.57 -12.65
N PHE A 108 1.17 -11.21 -12.97
CA PHE A 108 0.31 -12.01 -13.85
C PHE A 108 0.75 -11.86 -15.31
N ILE A 109 0.48 -12.86 -16.15
CA ILE A 109 0.70 -12.77 -17.61
C ILE A 109 -0.63 -12.88 -18.31
N LEU A 110 -0.96 -11.87 -19.13
CA LEU A 110 -2.14 -11.85 -19.97
C LEU A 110 -1.75 -12.17 -21.41
N GLU A 111 -2.39 -13.19 -21.96
CA GLU A 111 -2.11 -13.70 -23.31
C GLU A 111 -2.73 -12.87 -24.43
N ASN A 112 -2.31 -13.17 -25.66
CA ASN A 112 -2.76 -12.48 -26.86
C ASN A 112 -4.29 -12.53 -27.09
N TYR A 113 -4.95 -13.64 -26.77
CA TYR A 113 -6.39 -13.81 -26.97
C TYR A 113 -7.20 -12.74 -26.25
N TYR A 114 -6.93 -12.51 -24.96
CA TYR A 114 -7.59 -11.46 -24.19
C TYR A 114 -7.21 -10.05 -24.66
N LEU A 115 -5.96 -9.85 -25.13
CA LEU A 115 -5.57 -8.58 -25.73
C LEU A 115 -6.42 -8.28 -26.98
N ILE A 116 -6.69 -9.28 -27.82
CA ILE A 116 -7.51 -9.11 -29.03
C ILE A 116 -8.99 -8.88 -28.67
N ILE A 117 -9.56 -9.70 -27.80
CA ILE A 117 -10.99 -9.64 -27.45
C ILE A 117 -11.36 -8.31 -26.81
N TYR A 118 -10.55 -7.84 -25.85
CA TYR A 118 -10.80 -6.58 -25.17
C TYR A 118 -10.27 -5.37 -25.96
N GLY A 119 -9.69 -5.61 -27.14
CA GLY A 119 -9.16 -4.57 -28.02
C GLY A 119 -8.08 -3.73 -27.33
N ILE A 120 -7.09 -4.41 -26.77
CA ILE A 120 -5.95 -3.81 -26.09
C ILE A 120 -4.86 -3.51 -27.10
N ASP A 121 -4.78 -2.24 -27.52
CA ASP A 121 -3.85 -1.80 -28.55
C ASP A 121 -2.60 -1.13 -27.95
N PHE A 122 -1.43 -1.65 -28.30
CA PHE A 122 -0.15 -1.08 -27.91
C PHE A 122 0.24 0.09 -28.79
N HIS A 123 0.44 1.25 -28.18
CA HIS A 123 0.93 2.45 -28.86
C HIS A 123 2.37 2.71 -28.45
N ASN A 124 3.30 2.48 -29.37
CA ASN A 124 4.73 2.65 -29.15
C ASN A 124 5.22 3.95 -29.77
N ASN A 125 4.78 5.08 -29.21
CA ASN A 125 5.23 6.42 -29.57
C ASN A 125 6.22 6.96 -28.52
N LYS A 126 6.51 8.27 -28.53
CA LYS A 126 7.45 8.91 -27.57
C LYS A 126 7.18 8.50 -26.12
N ASP A 127 5.90 8.33 -25.78
CA ASP A 127 5.45 7.69 -24.55
C ASP A 127 4.72 6.39 -24.90
N ARG A 128 5.14 5.29 -24.28
CA ARG A 128 4.51 3.98 -24.51
C ARG A 128 3.24 3.88 -23.64
N TYR A 129 2.10 3.71 -24.28
CA TYR A 129 0.82 3.50 -23.61
C TYR A 129 0.01 2.43 -24.33
N PHE A 130 -1.05 1.95 -23.70
CA PHE A 130 -2.05 1.13 -24.34
C PHE A 130 -3.44 1.72 -24.15
N THR A 131 -4.35 1.33 -25.03
CA THR A 131 -5.76 1.71 -24.99
C THR A 131 -6.57 0.44 -24.95
N ILE A 132 -7.73 0.48 -24.28
CA ILE A 132 -8.71 -0.61 -24.29
C ILE A 132 -9.94 -0.09 -25.05
N VAL A 133 -10.46 -0.88 -25.99
CA VAL A 133 -11.45 -0.46 -27.01
C VAL A 133 -12.67 0.26 -26.43
N ASP A 134 -13.09 -0.10 -25.22
CA ASP A 134 -14.26 0.51 -24.56
C ASP A 134 -14.06 2.00 -24.20
N ASN A 135 -12.82 2.49 -24.24
CA ASN A 135 -12.46 3.88 -23.94
C ASN A 135 -11.29 4.37 -24.81
N LYS A 136 -11.52 4.59 -26.11
CA LYS A 136 -10.51 5.11 -27.07
C LYS A 136 -9.82 6.42 -26.66
N CYS A 137 -10.37 7.16 -25.69
CA CYS A 137 -9.79 8.40 -25.16
C CYS A 137 -8.85 8.18 -23.96
N GLN A 138 -8.72 6.96 -23.42
CA GLN A 138 -7.98 6.68 -22.21
C GLN A 138 -6.65 5.99 -22.50
N LYS A 139 -5.56 6.72 -22.28
CA LYS A 139 -4.19 6.21 -22.41
C LYS A 139 -3.75 5.66 -21.07
N ILE A 140 -3.53 4.35 -20.98
CA ILE A 140 -2.96 3.73 -19.78
C ILE A 140 -1.45 3.58 -20.01
N SER A 141 -0.66 4.24 -19.18
CA SER A 141 0.80 4.16 -19.26
C SER A 141 1.30 2.81 -18.75
N PHE A 142 2.25 2.22 -19.47
CA PHE A 142 3.05 1.13 -18.91
C PHE A 142 3.90 1.64 -17.75
N PHE A 143 4.28 0.73 -16.84
CA PHE A 143 5.32 1.05 -15.87
C PHE A 143 6.57 1.53 -16.63
N PRO A 144 7.06 2.75 -16.35
CA PRO A 144 8.29 3.19 -16.97
C PRO A 144 9.42 2.28 -16.48
N PHE A 145 10.03 1.54 -17.39
CA PHE A 145 11.33 0.91 -17.18
C PHE A 145 12.42 1.98 -17.30
N LYS A 146 12.25 3.15 -16.65
CA LYS A 146 13.42 3.94 -16.30
C LYS A 146 14.13 3.10 -15.25
N ARG A 147 15.40 2.76 -15.48
CA ARG A 147 16.32 2.53 -14.38
C ARG A 147 16.43 3.83 -13.59
N GLU A 148 15.41 4.11 -12.81
CA GLU A 148 15.56 4.66 -11.49
C GLU A 148 15.24 3.49 -10.57
N ILE A 149 16.23 2.59 -10.45
CA ILE A 149 16.56 2.13 -9.11
C ILE A 149 17.22 3.33 -8.41
N THR A 150 16.44 4.37 -8.16
CA THR A 150 16.32 4.81 -6.79
C THR A 150 15.21 3.88 -6.29
N VAL A 151 15.58 2.74 -5.69
CA VAL A 151 15.40 2.66 -4.24
C VAL A 151 15.64 4.05 -3.62
N SER A 152 14.70 4.99 -3.81
CA SER A 152 14.30 5.83 -2.69
C SER A 152 13.98 4.79 -1.66
N LYS A 153 14.90 4.67 -0.69
CA LYS A 153 14.83 3.82 0.48
C LYS A 153 13.35 3.51 0.72
N VAL A 154 12.87 2.37 0.20
CA VAL A 154 11.74 1.72 0.85
C VAL A 154 12.44 1.28 2.10
N SER A 155 12.41 2.18 3.09
CA SER A 155 12.69 1.81 4.45
C SER A 155 11.97 0.49 4.62
N PRO A 156 12.68 -0.58 5.05
CA PRO A 156 12.08 -1.89 5.20
C PRO A 156 10.71 -1.68 5.82
N PHE A 157 9.65 -2.18 5.17
CA PHE A 157 8.27 -1.94 5.59
C PHE A 157 8.18 -2.32 7.06
N ASN A 158 8.29 -1.32 7.93
CA ASN A 158 8.58 -1.57 9.32
C ASN A 158 7.23 -1.72 9.98
N LEU A 159 6.79 -2.97 10.10
CA LEU A 159 5.50 -3.32 10.67
C LEU A 159 5.31 -2.67 12.04
N GLU A 160 6.41 -2.43 12.78
CA GLU A 160 6.40 -1.73 14.07
C GLU A 160 6.17 -0.22 13.94
N LEU A 161 6.69 0.43 12.90
CA LEU A 161 6.47 1.86 12.64
C LEU A 161 5.00 2.13 12.29
N GLU A 162 4.40 1.26 11.48
CA GLU A 162 2.98 1.39 11.11
C GLU A 162 2.06 1.09 12.30
N LYS A 163 2.42 0.11 13.16
CA LYS A 163 1.73 -0.10 14.44
C LYS A 163 1.82 1.14 15.33
N PHE A 164 3.02 1.72 15.49
CA PHE A 164 3.24 2.95 16.26
C PHE A 164 2.39 4.12 15.75
N LYS A 165 2.32 4.33 14.43
CA LYS A 165 1.43 5.33 13.84
C LYS A 165 -0.04 5.09 14.18
N SER A 166 -0.49 3.84 14.10
CA SER A 166 -1.90 3.49 14.31
C SER A 166 -2.35 3.49 15.78
N GLU A 167 -1.43 3.24 16.71
CA GLU A 167 -1.73 3.10 18.14
C GLU A 167 -1.41 4.39 18.91
N GLN A 168 -0.23 4.98 18.70
CA GLN A 168 0.27 6.11 19.50
C GLN A 168 0.03 7.46 18.83
N LEU A 169 0.18 7.55 17.50
CA LEU A 169 0.00 8.82 16.78
C LEU A 169 -1.44 9.09 16.34
N LYS A 170 -2.36 8.13 16.56
CA LYS A 170 -3.78 8.29 16.19
C LYS A 170 -4.46 9.43 16.94
N GLU A 171 -4.03 9.69 18.17
CA GLU A 171 -4.57 10.76 19.02
C GLU A 171 -3.74 12.05 18.94
N ALA A 172 -2.59 12.00 18.26
CA ALA A 172 -1.71 13.16 18.10
C ALA A 172 -2.27 14.13 17.06
N TYR A 173 -2.33 15.42 17.42
CA TYR A 173 -2.77 16.45 16.48
C TYR A 173 -1.60 16.93 15.63
N ILE A 174 -1.44 16.36 14.44
CA ILE A 174 -0.43 16.76 13.45
C ILE A 174 -1.01 17.87 12.57
N SER A 175 -0.22 18.91 12.31
CA SER A 175 -0.64 20.05 11.49
C SER A 175 -0.96 19.63 10.04
N LEU A 176 -2.12 20.05 9.54
CA LEU A 176 -2.58 19.81 8.16
C LEU A 176 -1.74 20.54 7.09
N HIS A 177 -0.81 21.41 7.50
CA HIS A 177 0.07 22.14 6.58
C HIS A 177 1.34 21.36 6.21
N LEU A 178 1.56 20.18 6.80
CA LEU A 178 2.70 19.33 6.48
C LEU A 178 2.48 18.61 5.16
N SER A 179 3.54 18.53 4.34
CA SER A 179 3.54 17.65 3.17
C SER A 179 3.73 16.19 3.59
N ASP A 180 3.25 15.24 2.79
CA ASP A 180 3.39 13.79 3.04
C ASP A 180 4.85 13.38 3.34
N LYS A 181 5.82 14.07 2.72
CA LYS A 181 7.25 13.82 2.97
C LYS A 181 7.65 14.22 4.40
N GLN A 182 7.22 15.39 4.85
CA GLN A 182 7.54 15.91 6.17
C GLN A 182 6.81 15.13 7.26
N GLU A 183 5.57 14.70 7.01
CA GLU A 183 4.81 13.86 7.93
C GLU A 183 5.48 12.50 8.14
N ASN A 184 5.99 11.90 7.07
CA ASN A 184 6.74 10.65 7.16
C ASN A 184 8.10 10.80 7.86
N GLU A 185 8.81 11.91 7.62
CA GLU A 185 10.06 12.24 8.34
C GLU A 185 9.80 12.47 9.83
N LEU A 186 8.72 13.18 10.18
CA LEU A 186 8.28 13.39 11.56
C LEU A 186 7.93 12.08 12.24
N SER A 187 7.17 11.22 11.57
CA SER A 187 6.78 9.90 12.10
C SER A 187 7.98 9.01 12.38
N ALA A 188 8.99 9.04 11.52
CA ALA A 188 10.23 8.31 11.73
C ALA A 188 11.02 8.85 12.94
N LEU A 189 11.14 10.17 13.08
CA LEU A 189 11.82 10.80 14.21
C LEU A 189 11.12 10.50 15.55
N LEU A 190 9.79 10.51 15.57
CA LEU A 190 9.00 10.15 16.76
C LEU A 190 9.18 8.67 17.12
N TYR A 191 9.23 7.80 16.12
CA TYR A 191 9.48 6.37 16.34
C TYR A 191 10.87 6.09 16.90
N ASP A 192 11.90 6.77 16.40
CA ASP A 192 13.27 6.63 16.89
C ASP A 192 13.41 7.05 18.36
N ASN A 193 12.55 7.98 18.82
CA ASN A 193 12.52 8.47 20.20
C ASN A 193 11.35 7.90 21.01
N LYS A 194 10.76 6.77 20.58
CA LYS A 194 9.54 6.23 21.19
C LYS A 194 9.67 5.90 22.68
N GLU A 195 10.88 5.59 23.14
CA GLU A 195 11.20 5.28 24.54
C GLU A 195 11.20 6.53 25.45
N ALA A 196 11.21 7.72 24.88
CA ALA A 196 11.12 8.97 25.65
C ALA A 196 9.66 9.34 25.99
N PHE A 197 8.66 8.68 25.40
CA PHE A 197 7.26 8.91 25.69
C PHE A 197 6.77 7.92 26.75
N ALA A 198 6.06 8.44 27.76
CA ALA A 198 5.42 7.60 28.75
C ALA A 198 4.26 6.82 28.11
N LEU A 199 4.26 5.50 28.25
CA LEU A 199 3.13 4.65 27.87
C LEU A 199 2.06 4.69 28.97
N ASP A 200 0.79 4.44 28.64
CA ASP A 200 -0.33 4.38 29.62
C ASP A 200 -0.10 3.39 30.78
N LYS A 201 0.85 2.46 30.62
CA LYS A 201 1.21 1.42 31.59
C LYS A 201 2.35 1.84 32.52
N GLU A 202 3.03 2.95 32.22
CA GLU A 202 4.14 3.47 33.01
C GLU A 202 3.62 4.63 33.88
N PRO A 203 3.82 4.58 35.21
CA PRO A 203 3.40 5.67 36.07
C PRO A 203 4.18 6.93 35.70
N VAL A 204 3.46 8.03 35.46
CA VAL A 204 4.04 9.35 35.24
C VAL A 204 4.92 9.70 36.46
N GLY A 205 6.24 9.58 36.31
CA GLY A 205 7.20 9.76 37.41
C GLY A 205 8.48 8.92 37.32
N GLU A 206 8.58 7.95 36.41
CA GLU A 206 9.80 7.14 36.22
C GLU A 206 10.87 7.82 35.32
N ILE A 207 10.51 8.91 34.63
CA ILE A 207 11.42 9.68 33.79
C ILE A 207 12.23 10.65 34.67
N ILE A 208 13.47 10.26 34.97
CA ILE A 208 14.43 11.06 35.75
C ILE A 208 14.73 12.38 34.99
N GLY A 209 14.42 13.53 35.59
CA GLY A 209 14.76 14.86 35.04
C GLY A 209 13.61 15.63 34.38
N HIS A 210 12.37 15.13 34.47
CA HIS A 210 11.15 15.88 34.09
C HIS A 210 10.27 16.23 35.30
N GLU A 211 10.91 16.43 36.46
CA GLU A 211 10.25 16.97 37.64
C GLU A 211 9.82 18.41 37.34
N VAL A 212 8.51 18.67 37.39
CA VAL A 212 7.97 20.02 37.25
C VAL A 212 7.83 20.61 38.65
N ASP A 213 8.80 21.43 39.03
CA ASP A 213 8.69 22.26 40.24
C ASP A 213 7.75 23.43 39.97
N ILE A 214 6.46 23.23 40.25
CA ILE A 214 5.46 24.31 40.22
C ILE A 214 5.53 25.06 41.54
N ILE A 215 6.32 26.14 41.56
CA ILE A 215 6.35 27.07 42.68
C ILE A 215 5.25 28.13 42.45
N LEU A 216 4.20 28.05 43.26
CA LEU A 216 3.16 29.08 43.33
C LEU A 216 3.65 30.23 44.20
N ASP A 217 4.49 31.08 43.62
CA ASP A 217 4.91 32.32 44.25
C ASP A 217 3.79 33.35 44.15
N ILE A 218 3.18 33.64 45.29
CA ILE A 218 2.28 34.78 45.43
C ILE A 218 2.93 35.71 46.44
N GLU A 219 3.56 36.77 45.94
CA GLU A 219 4.06 37.82 46.81
C GLU A 219 2.88 38.55 47.47
N ARG A 220 3.05 38.89 48.75
CA ARG A 220 2.02 39.59 49.50
C ARG A 220 1.78 40.99 48.92
N PRO A 221 0.54 41.49 48.98
CA PRO A 221 -0.62 40.87 49.61
C PRO A 221 -1.47 40.05 48.63
N TYR A 222 -1.83 38.82 49.02
CA TYR A 222 -2.74 37.94 48.27
C TYR A 222 -4.06 38.64 47.93
N THR A 223 -4.64 38.31 46.78
CA THR A 223 -5.99 38.75 46.38
C THR A 223 -7.04 38.27 47.39
N PRO A 224 -8.13 39.05 47.65
CA PRO A 224 -9.11 38.74 48.69
C PRO A 224 -9.70 37.32 48.64
N LEU A 225 -9.85 36.77 47.43
CA LEU A 225 -10.39 35.41 47.19
C LEU A 225 -9.49 34.29 47.75
N LEU A 226 -8.18 34.53 47.87
CA LEU A 226 -7.20 33.59 48.42
C LEU A 226 -6.94 33.81 49.92
N ARG A 227 -7.58 34.81 50.55
CA ARG A 227 -7.43 35.10 51.99
C ARG A 227 -8.37 34.29 52.88
N CYS A 228 -9.34 33.59 52.32
CA CYS A 228 -10.24 32.72 53.07
C CYS A 228 -9.57 31.36 53.28
N GLN A 229 -9.40 30.94 54.54
CA GLN A 229 -8.93 29.60 54.85
C GLN A 229 -9.89 28.55 54.25
N PRO A 230 -9.37 27.43 53.70
CA PRO A 230 -10.22 26.37 53.19
C PRO A 230 -11.06 25.81 54.33
N VAL A 231 -12.38 25.69 54.09
CA VAL A 231 -13.34 25.12 55.05
C VAL A 231 -12.88 23.71 55.39
N THR A 232 -12.54 23.47 56.66
CA THR A 232 -12.25 22.14 57.20
C THR A 232 -13.51 21.27 57.04
N GLN A 233 -13.49 20.36 56.07
CA GLN A 233 -14.51 19.31 55.95
C GLN A 233 -14.29 18.29 57.07
N ASN A 234 -14.94 18.51 58.20
CA ASN A 234 -15.16 17.46 59.19
C ASN A 234 -16.65 17.12 59.23
N GLN A 235 -16.92 15.83 59.03
CA GLN A 235 -18.10 15.06 59.43
C GLN A 235 -19.37 15.12 58.56
N THR A 236 -19.62 13.97 57.92
CA THR A 236 -20.88 13.21 57.94
C THR A 236 -22.18 14.03 58.05
N THR A 237 -22.95 14.13 56.97
CA THR A 237 -24.42 14.11 57.07
C THR A 237 -25.07 13.76 55.73
N SER A 238 -26.07 12.90 55.83
CA SER A 238 -26.89 12.31 54.77
C SER A 238 -27.46 13.32 53.78
N MET A 239 -27.41 13.01 52.49
CA MET A 239 -28.28 13.66 51.51
C MET A 239 -29.72 13.22 51.74
N THR A 240 -30.60 14.17 52.06
CA THR A 240 -32.04 14.05 51.84
C THR A 240 -32.55 15.27 51.07
N ALA A 241 -33.48 14.98 50.16
CA ALA A 241 -33.99 15.82 49.08
C ALA A 241 -34.62 17.16 49.50
N LYS A 242 -34.67 18.13 48.57
CA LYS A 242 -35.93 18.51 47.89
C LYS A 242 -35.74 19.59 46.83
N ILE A 243 -36.46 19.38 45.73
CA ILE A 243 -36.79 20.32 44.65
C ILE A 243 -37.73 21.41 45.21
N PRO A 244 -37.59 22.65 44.74
CA PRO A 244 -38.70 23.34 44.10
C PRO A 244 -38.40 23.71 42.63
#